data_AF-A0A931YDY9-F1
#
_entry.id   AF-A0A931YDY9-F1
#
_cell.length_a   1.000
_cell.length_b   1.000
_cell.length_c   1.000
_cell.angle_alpha   90.00
_cell.angle_beta   90.00
_cell.angle_gamma   90.00
#
_symmetry.space_group_name_H-M   'P 1'
#
loop_
_entity.id
_entity.type
_entity.pdbx_description
1 polymer ?
#
loop_
_entity_poly.entity_id
_entity_poly.type
_entity_poly.pdbx_seq_one_letter_code
_entity_poly.pdbx_strand_id
1 'polypeptide(L)'
;MLNKKLILSILVLIIFTIAGINFVFKDDESSNVNIPQVLDDSDNSGDKITEEGLTEKLGPSLDRQSLEIPKYTGRPLDEVRYGQGFSDPGGGAIEKKRGDLKVLAAILDANPLGSGGVDDWIAVGVIKKFFNDFEGTRDAWEYAGVLYPNNALSFANLGNLYGFYLHNNVKAELNFRKAINNDPYQPSYYIGLADFYKNVYTAKKSEAPKVLLEGMDIIKDVNLVLALATYYRDEGDKTNALKYYQEVLKLSPNHPGIAEEIDRLR
;
A
#
# COMPACT_ATOMS: atom_id res chain seq x y z
N MET A 1 -32.81 -33.97 -11.69
CA MET A 1 -33.39 -32.91 -12.55
C MET A 1 -34.56 -32.29 -11.81
N LEU A 2 -34.38 -31.08 -11.27
CA LEU A 2 -35.44 -30.24 -10.72
C LEU A 2 -35.19 -28.79 -11.18
N ASN A 3 -36.27 -28.04 -11.35
CA ASN A 3 -36.54 -27.15 -12.48
C ASN A 3 -36.06 -25.69 -12.28
N LYS A 4 -35.39 -25.13 -13.29
CA LYS A 4 -35.03 -23.71 -13.40
C LYS A 4 -36.22 -22.92 -13.97
N LYS A 5 -37.07 -22.31 -13.13
CA LYS A 5 -37.99 -21.18 -13.43
C LYS A 5 -38.91 -20.96 -12.22
N LEU A 6 -39.04 -19.70 -11.76
CA LEU A 6 -39.54 -19.21 -10.46
C LEU A 6 -38.48 -19.42 -9.35
N ILE A 7 -37.78 -18.42 -8.83
CA ILE A 7 -38.28 -17.13 -8.33
C ILE A 7 -37.34 -16.02 -8.82
N LEU A 8 -37.76 -15.37 -9.91
CA LEU A 8 -37.31 -14.05 -10.33
C LEU A 8 -38.38 -13.09 -9.83
N SER A 9 -38.10 -12.35 -8.77
CA SER A 9 -38.80 -11.15 -8.23
C SER A 9 -38.33 -11.08 -6.77
N ILE A 10 -37.31 -10.31 -6.41
CA ILE A 10 -37.41 -8.86 -6.21
C ILE A 10 -36.09 -8.22 -6.68
N LEU A 11 -36.16 -7.57 -7.85
CA LEU A 11 -35.27 -6.50 -8.24
C LEU A 11 -35.95 -5.20 -7.74
N VAL A 12 -35.20 -4.33 -7.06
CA VAL A 12 -35.23 -2.85 -7.16
C VAL A 12 -34.82 -2.18 -5.82
N LEU A 13 -33.76 -1.38 -5.94
CA LEU A 13 -33.29 -0.27 -5.10
C LEU A 13 -32.81 -0.57 -3.67
N ILE A 14 -31.52 -0.36 -3.40
CA ILE A 14 -31.00 0.92 -2.85
C ILE A 14 -29.62 1.19 -3.44
N ILE A 15 -29.47 2.36 -4.08
CA ILE A 15 -28.23 2.94 -4.57
C ILE A 15 -27.77 4.02 -3.55
N PHE A 16 -26.45 4.16 -3.41
CA PHE A 16 -25.63 5.24 -2.84
C PHE A 16 -25.23 5.17 -1.37
N THR A 17 -23.96 4.84 -1.13
CA THR A 17 -22.81 5.72 -0.78
C THR A 17 -21.65 4.77 -0.41
N ILE A 18 -20.45 4.77 -0.99
CA ILE A 18 -19.42 5.81 -1.07
C ILE A 18 -18.52 5.47 -2.28
N ALA A 19 -18.14 6.50 -3.05
CA ALA A 19 -17.22 6.42 -4.17
C ALA A 19 -15.82 5.96 -3.73
N GLY A 20 -15.22 5.03 -4.49
CA GLY A 20 -13.81 4.67 -4.32
C GLY A 20 -13.41 3.22 -4.59
N ILE A 21 -14.18 2.44 -5.37
CA ILE A 21 -13.70 1.15 -5.88
C ILE A 21 -14.20 0.98 -7.32
N ASN A 22 -13.30 1.18 -8.28
CA ASN A 22 -13.39 0.56 -9.59
C ASN A 22 -12.14 -0.31 -9.77
N PHE A 23 -12.22 -1.55 -9.32
CA PHE A 23 -11.48 -2.64 -9.92
C PHE A 23 -12.52 -3.69 -10.32
N VAL A 24 -12.71 -3.81 -11.62
CA VAL A 24 -13.58 -4.80 -12.26
C VAL A 24 -12.91 -6.16 -12.11
N PHE A 25 -13.47 -7.01 -11.26
CA PHE A 25 -13.27 -8.46 -11.36
C PHE A 25 -14.28 -9.00 -12.38
N LYS A 26 -13.77 -9.65 -13.42
CA LYS A 26 -14.55 -10.52 -14.29
C LYS A 26 -14.08 -11.94 -14.00
N ASP A 27 -14.97 -12.74 -13.42
CA ASP A 27 -14.79 -14.18 -13.25
C ASP A 27 -14.74 -14.86 -14.63
N ASP A 28 -13.75 -15.72 -14.83
CA ASP A 28 -13.85 -16.86 -15.75
C ASP A 28 -13.21 -18.08 -15.09
N GLU A 29 -13.94 -19.18 -15.14
CA GLU A 29 -13.72 -20.43 -14.43
C GLU A 29 -12.64 -21.28 -15.13
N SER A 30 -11.80 -21.94 -14.32
CA SER A 30 -10.94 -23.09 -14.67
C SER A 30 -9.71 -22.86 -15.58
N SER A 31 -8.55 -22.65 -14.95
CA SER A 31 -7.33 -23.40 -15.32
C SER A 31 -6.36 -23.42 -14.14
N ASN A 32 -5.89 -24.63 -13.80
CA ASN A 32 -4.81 -24.86 -12.84
C ASN A 32 -3.56 -24.09 -13.28
N VAL A 33 -3.11 -23.12 -12.47
CA VAL A 33 -1.80 -22.48 -12.68
C VAL A 33 -0.91 -22.73 -11.48
N ASN A 34 0.15 -23.46 -11.78
CA ASN A 34 1.29 -23.83 -10.98
C ASN A 34 2.00 -22.58 -10.43
N ILE A 35 2.31 -22.56 -9.13
CA ILE A 35 3.08 -21.48 -8.50
C ILE A 35 4.52 -21.54 -9.03
N PRO A 36 5.05 -20.50 -9.70
CA PRO A 36 6.45 -20.49 -10.10
C PRO A 36 7.34 -20.40 -8.87
N GLN A 37 8.29 -21.34 -8.78
CA GLN A 37 9.38 -21.34 -7.82
C GLN A 37 10.34 -20.17 -8.07
N VAL A 38 10.85 -19.62 -6.96
CA VAL A 38 12.23 -19.18 -6.72
C VAL A 38 13.01 -18.65 -7.94
N LEU A 39 13.28 -17.35 -7.96
CA LEU A 39 14.42 -16.82 -8.73
C LEU A 39 15.70 -17.05 -7.91
N ASP A 40 16.33 -18.17 -8.25
CA ASP A 40 17.73 -18.51 -8.04
C ASP A 40 18.57 -17.72 -9.05
N ASP A 41 19.31 -16.72 -8.58
CA ASP A 41 20.44 -16.15 -9.32
C ASP A 41 21.72 -16.55 -8.58
N SER A 42 22.13 -17.79 -8.79
CA SER A 42 23.50 -18.25 -8.54
C SER A 42 24.16 -18.63 -9.86
N ASP A 43 25.07 -17.78 -10.34
CA ASP A 43 26.23 -18.27 -11.08
C ASP A 43 27.47 -17.38 -10.87
N ASN A 44 28.21 -17.78 -9.83
CA ASN A 44 29.65 -18.07 -9.87
C ASN A 44 30.65 -16.97 -10.31
N SER A 45 31.17 -16.24 -9.33
CA SER A 45 32.60 -15.99 -9.25
C SER A 45 33.12 -16.60 -7.93
N GLY A 46 33.75 -17.76 -8.04
CA GLY A 46 34.39 -18.43 -6.93
C GLY A 46 35.51 -17.59 -6.33
N ASP A 47 35.35 -17.21 -5.06
CA ASP A 47 36.44 -17.15 -4.11
C ASP A 47 35.89 -17.53 -2.73
N LYS A 48 36.52 -18.51 -2.09
CA LYS A 48 36.19 -18.93 -0.73
C LYS A 48 36.55 -17.80 0.22
N ILE A 49 35.57 -17.03 0.68
CA ILE A 49 35.77 -16.09 1.78
C ILE A 49 35.71 -16.90 3.07
N THR A 50 36.88 -17.20 3.65
CA THR A 50 37.02 -17.73 5.00
C THR A 50 36.62 -16.65 6.02
N GLU A 51 36.17 -17.07 7.20
CA GLU A 51 35.69 -16.23 8.32
C GLU A 51 36.69 -15.11 8.73
N GLU A 52 37.97 -15.27 8.37
CA GLU A 52 39.05 -14.30 8.60
C GLU A 52 39.02 -13.08 7.65
N GLY A 53 38.25 -13.11 6.56
CA GLY A 53 38.16 -12.01 5.58
C GLY A 53 37.05 -10.98 5.85
N LEU A 54 36.15 -11.23 6.81
CA LEU A 54 35.04 -10.32 7.15
C LEU A 54 35.43 -9.25 8.18
N THR A 55 36.55 -9.44 8.89
CA THR A 55 36.98 -8.56 9.98
C THR A 55 37.78 -7.34 9.53
N GLU A 56 38.22 -7.26 8.26
CA GLU A 56 39.10 -6.16 7.80
C GLU A 56 38.36 -5.01 7.08
N LYS A 57 37.06 -5.13 6.80
CA LYS A 57 36.25 -4.08 6.13
C LYS A 57 35.32 -3.29 7.03
N LEU A 58 35.27 -3.59 8.31
CA LEU A 58 34.55 -2.78 9.29
C LEU A 58 35.54 -1.77 9.87
N GLY A 59 35.41 -0.52 9.45
CA GLY A 59 36.07 0.62 10.09
C GLY A 59 35.78 0.66 11.61
N PRO A 60 36.50 1.50 12.36
CA PRO A 60 36.59 1.40 13.82
C PRO A 60 35.21 1.29 14.45
N SER A 61 35.05 0.20 15.19
CA SER A 61 33.90 -0.21 15.98
C SER A 61 32.99 0.96 16.33
N LEU A 62 31.84 1.03 15.67
CA LEU A 62 30.70 1.78 16.19
C LEU A 62 30.49 1.29 17.62
N ASP A 63 30.72 2.21 18.53
CA ASP A 63 30.48 2.08 19.95
C ASP A 63 29.04 1.55 20.12
N ARG A 64 28.89 0.24 20.36
CA ARG A 64 27.61 -0.40 20.67
C ARG A 64 27.24 0.00 22.10
N GLN A 65 26.99 1.29 22.32
CA GLN A 65 25.98 1.66 23.29
C GLN A 65 24.74 0.88 22.90
N SER A 66 24.30 -0.01 23.80
CA SER A 66 23.07 -0.76 23.65
C SER A 66 21.95 0.24 23.35
N LEU A 67 21.56 0.36 22.08
CA LEU A 67 20.39 1.13 21.68
C LEU A 67 19.22 0.50 22.42
N GLU A 68 18.76 1.18 23.47
CA GLU A 68 17.56 0.76 24.18
C GLU A 68 16.41 0.80 23.17
N ILE A 69 15.85 -0.38 22.91
CA ILE A 69 14.68 -0.50 22.03
C ILE A 69 13.54 0.26 22.74
N PRO A 70 12.99 1.33 22.15
CA PRO A 70 11.91 2.10 22.77
C PRO A 70 10.76 1.16 23.12
N LYS A 71 10.16 1.26 24.30
CA LYS A 71 9.05 0.38 24.68
C LYS A 71 7.79 0.72 23.88
N TYR A 72 7.11 -0.30 23.35
CA TYR A 72 5.77 -0.13 22.77
C TYR A 72 4.77 0.34 23.84
N THR A 73 4.04 1.41 23.57
CA THR A 73 3.05 2.01 24.49
C THR A 73 1.65 2.14 23.88
N GLY A 74 1.40 1.48 22.74
CA GLY A 74 0.11 1.50 22.06
C GLY A 74 -0.93 0.57 22.70
N ARG A 75 -2.09 0.44 22.02
CA ARG A 75 -3.10 -0.56 22.40
C ARG A 75 -2.52 -1.99 22.44
N PRO A 76 -3.00 -2.89 23.30
CA PRO A 76 -2.52 -4.27 23.35
C PRO A 76 -2.53 -4.94 21.96
N LEU A 77 -1.45 -5.66 21.65
CA LEU A 77 -1.24 -6.23 20.32
C LEU A 77 -2.27 -7.32 20.00
N ASP A 78 -2.59 -8.16 20.98
CA ASP A 78 -3.51 -9.30 20.87
C ASP A 78 -4.99 -8.92 20.98
N GLU A 79 -5.30 -7.69 21.38
CA GLU A 79 -6.67 -7.22 21.53
C GLU A 79 -7.33 -7.00 20.15
N VAL A 80 -8.48 -7.67 19.96
CA VAL A 80 -9.38 -7.44 18.81
C VAL A 80 -10.46 -6.43 19.20
N ARG A 81 -10.53 -5.31 18.48
CA ARG A 81 -11.58 -4.30 18.59
C ARG A 81 -12.31 -4.19 17.27
N TYR A 82 -13.64 -4.23 17.31
CA TYR A 82 -14.46 -3.99 16.12
C TYR A 82 -14.73 -2.49 16.00
N GLY A 83 -14.10 -1.86 15.02
CA GLY A 83 -14.30 -0.45 14.71
C GLY A 83 -15.65 -0.19 14.07
N GLN A 84 -15.97 1.11 13.94
CA GLN A 84 -17.23 1.54 13.35
C GLN A 84 -17.41 0.96 11.93
N GLY A 85 -18.62 0.46 11.65
CA GLY A 85 -18.97 -0.10 10.35
C GLY A 85 -18.34 -1.45 10.03
N PHE A 86 -17.66 -2.10 11.00
CA PHE A 86 -17.18 -3.46 10.80
C PHE A 86 -18.36 -4.43 10.60
N SER A 87 -18.25 -5.26 9.58
CA SER A 87 -19.17 -6.36 9.30
C SER A 87 -18.36 -7.64 9.17
N ASP A 88 -18.82 -8.71 9.83
CA ASP A 88 -18.22 -10.03 9.69
C ASP A 88 -18.38 -10.52 8.24
N PRO A 89 -17.28 -10.80 7.51
CA PRO A 89 -17.37 -11.35 6.17
C PRO A 89 -17.79 -12.84 6.17
N GLY A 90 -17.87 -13.49 7.33
CA GLY A 90 -18.18 -14.91 7.47
C GLY A 90 -16.98 -15.81 7.16
N GLY A 91 -17.26 -17.10 6.98
CA GLY A 91 -16.25 -18.07 6.55
C GLY A 91 -15.09 -18.32 7.54
N GLY A 92 -15.26 -17.97 8.83
CA GLY A 92 -14.23 -18.15 9.85
C GLY A 92 -13.09 -17.12 9.79
N ALA A 93 -13.24 -16.05 9.00
CA ALA A 93 -12.20 -15.03 8.84
C ALA A 93 -11.81 -14.36 10.17
N ILE A 94 -12.79 -14.06 11.04
CA ILE A 94 -12.55 -13.44 12.35
C ILE A 94 -11.65 -14.32 13.22
N GLU A 95 -11.95 -15.61 13.34
CA GLU A 95 -11.18 -16.52 14.21
C GLU A 95 -9.77 -16.75 13.66
N LYS A 96 -9.63 -16.85 12.32
CA LYS A 96 -8.31 -16.89 11.70
C LYS A 96 -7.50 -15.64 12.06
N LYS A 97 -8.08 -14.45 11.88
CA LYS A 97 -7.40 -13.17 12.17
C LYS A 97 -7.07 -13.01 13.66
N ARG A 98 -7.93 -13.48 14.56
CA ARG A 98 -7.65 -13.50 16.00
C ARG A 98 -6.48 -14.43 16.35
N GLY A 99 -6.43 -15.61 15.73
CA GLY A 99 -5.31 -16.55 15.88
C GLY A 99 -4.00 -15.96 15.38
N ASP A 100 -4.00 -15.42 14.16
CA ASP A 100 -2.83 -14.76 13.56
C ASP A 100 -2.32 -13.60 14.45
N LEU A 101 -3.24 -12.77 14.97
CA LEU A 101 -2.90 -11.62 15.84
C LEU A 101 -2.25 -12.06 17.16
N LYS A 102 -2.77 -13.14 17.77
CA LYS A 102 -2.22 -13.68 19.02
C LYS A 102 -0.80 -14.21 18.85
N VAL A 103 -0.52 -14.87 17.72
CA VAL A 103 0.83 -15.35 17.40
C VAL A 103 1.80 -14.19 17.21
N LEU A 104 1.40 -13.17 16.43
CA LEU A 104 2.21 -11.98 16.21
C LEU A 104 2.48 -11.21 17.52
N ALA A 105 1.48 -11.06 18.38
CA ALA A 105 1.64 -10.43 19.68
C ALA A 105 2.70 -11.16 20.54
N ALA A 106 2.64 -12.50 20.60
CA ALA A 106 3.63 -13.27 21.36
C ALA A 106 5.06 -13.14 20.79
N ILE A 107 5.22 -13.09 19.47
CA ILE A 107 6.52 -12.84 18.82
C ILE A 107 7.06 -11.47 19.21
N LEU A 108 6.23 -10.43 19.11
CA LEU A 108 6.62 -9.04 19.32
C LEU A 108 6.82 -8.68 20.80
N ASP A 109 6.08 -9.31 21.71
CA ASP A 109 6.29 -9.17 23.16
C ASP A 109 7.62 -9.81 23.61
N ALA A 110 8.03 -10.92 22.97
CA ALA A 110 9.30 -11.57 23.25
C ALA A 110 10.49 -10.78 22.65
N ASN A 111 10.32 -10.23 21.45
CA ASN A 111 11.31 -9.39 20.79
C ASN A 111 10.61 -8.36 19.88
N PRO A 112 10.63 -7.06 20.22
CA PRO A 112 9.99 -6.05 19.40
C PRO A 112 10.58 -5.89 18.00
N LEU A 113 11.79 -6.39 17.73
CA LEU A 113 12.33 -6.46 16.36
C LEU A 113 11.64 -7.54 15.52
N GLY A 114 10.95 -8.49 16.15
CA GLY A 114 10.25 -9.58 15.46
C GLY A 114 11.20 -10.58 14.79
N SER A 115 10.63 -11.66 14.26
CA SER A 115 11.35 -12.60 13.37
C SER A 115 11.23 -12.19 11.91
N GLY A 116 10.14 -11.50 11.55
CA GLY A 116 9.87 -10.92 10.24
C GLY A 116 10.26 -9.43 10.14
N GLY A 117 10.92 -8.88 11.15
CA GLY A 117 11.36 -7.48 11.12
C GLY A 117 10.17 -6.50 11.14
N VAL A 118 10.17 -5.58 10.19
CA VAL A 118 9.06 -4.61 10.01
C VAL A 118 7.75 -5.30 9.65
N ASP A 119 7.79 -6.43 8.96
CA ASP A 119 6.61 -7.10 8.41
C ASP A 119 5.68 -7.62 9.52
N ASP A 120 6.22 -8.00 10.67
CA ASP A 120 5.43 -8.43 11.83
C ASP A 120 4.52 -7.30 12.34
N TRP A 121 5.07 -6.08 12.45
CA TRP A 121 4.30 -4.90 12.83
C TRP A 121 3.32 -4.46 11.75
N ILE A 122 3.72 -4.58 10.48
CA ILE A 122 2.80 -4.33 9.36
C ILE A 122 1.63 -5.29 9.41
N ALA A 123 1.88 -6.59 9.65
CA ALA A 123 0.85 -7.62 9.74
C ALA A 123 -0.11 -7.38 10.91
N VAL A 124 0.37 -6.98 12.09
CA VAL A 124 -0.49 -6.56 13.22
C VAL A 124 -1.43 -5.44 12.77
N GLY A 125 -0.90 -4.38 12.15
CA GLY A 125 -1.73 -3.27 11.71
C GLY A 125 -2.71 -3.65 10.60
N VAL A 126 -2.34 -4.54 9.66
CA VAL A 126 -3.25 -5.08 8.63
C VAL A 126 -4.40 -5.86 9.26
N ILE A 127 -4.13 -6.69 10.28
CA ILE A 127 -5.15 -7.44 10.98
C ILE A 127 -6.07 -6.51 11.77
N LYS A 128 -5.53 -5.52 12.48
CA LYS A 128 -6.34 -4.52 13.20
C LYS A 128 -7.19 -3.68 12.23
N LYS A 129 -6.64 -3.34 11.05
CA LYS A 129 -7.35 -2.62 10.00
C LYS A 129 -8.52 -3.44 9.43
N PHE A 130 -8.36 -4.76 9.30
CA PHE A 130 -9.45 -5.66 8.92
C PHE A 130 -10.65 -5.53 9.86
N PHE A 131 -10.42 -5.33 11.16
CA PHE A 131 -11.48 -5.10 12.14
C PHE A 131 -11.94 -3.64 12.23
N ASN A 132 -11.51 -2.75 11.32
CA ASN A 132 -11.68 -1.31 11.41
C ASN A 132 -11.08 -0.67 12.69
N ASP A 133 -10.16 -1.35 13.39
CA ASP A 133 -9.42 -0.79 14.53
C ASP A 133 -8.29 0.12 14.04
N PHE A 134 -8.66 1.28 13.49
CA PHE A 134 -7.71 2.19 12.86
C PHE A 134 -6.71 2.81 13.85
N GLU A 135 -7.08 3.00 15.13
CA GLU A 135 -6.12 3.48 16.12
C GLU A 135 -5.15 2.37 16.55
N GLY A 136 -5.60 1.12 16.66
CA GLY A 136 -4.71 -0.01 16.89
C GLY A 136 -3.76 -0.25 15.71
N THR A 137 -4.24 -0.08 14.47
CA THR A 137 -3.38 -0.07 13.27
C THR A 137 -2.35 1.05 13.33
N ARG A 138 -2.76 2.27 13.69
CA ARG A 138 -1.85 3.41 13.84
C ARG A 138 -0.75 3.10 14.84
N ASP A 139 -1.11 2.63 16.03
CA ASP A 139 -0.15 2.38 17.09
C ASP A 139 0.93 1.37 16.65
N ALA A 140 0.51 0.28 15.99
CA ALA A 140 1.43 -0.73 15.47
C ALA A 140 2.35 -0.17 14.36
N TRP A 141 1.80 0.56 13.39
CA TRP A 141 2.58 1.08 12.28
C TRP A 141 3.46 2.29 12.65
N GLU A 142 3.04 3.15 13.59
CA GLU A 142 3.91 4.21 14.13
C GLU A 142 5.11 3.61 14.86
N TYR A 143 4.90 2.55 15.64
CA TYR A 143 6.00 1.86 16.30
C TYR A 143 6.91 1.12 15.31
N ALA A 144 6.36 0.55 14.23
CA ALA A 144 7.17 0.06 13.11
C ALA A 144 8.09 1.16 12.55
N GLY A 145 7.59 2.38 12.39
CA GLY A 145 8.37 3.52 11.94
C GLY A 145 9.42 4.02 12.94
N VAL A 146 9.26 3.73 14.23
CA VAL A 146 10.27 3.98 15.27
C VAL A 146 11.43 3.00 15.14
N LEU A 147 11.13 1.71 14.93
CA LEU A 147 12.14 0.66 14.79
C LEU A 147 12.82 0.65 13.42
N TYR A 148 12.06 0.99 12.37
CA TYR A 148 12.46 0.90 10.97
C TYR A 148 12.27 2.25 10.25
N PRO A 149 13.02 3.30 10.65
CA PRO A 149 12.80 4.67 10.16
C PRO A 149 13.02 4.86 8.65
N ASN A 150 13.71 3.91 8.00
CA ASN A 150 14.01 3.92 6.58
C ASN A 150 13.06 3.02 5.75
N ASN A 151 12.09 2.32 6.36
CA ASN A 151 11.17 1.47 5.61
C ASN A 151 10.06 2.30 4.94
N ALA A 152 10.13 2.50 3.62
CA ALA A 152 9.19 3.34 2.88
C ALA A 152 7.72 2.85 2.97
N LEU A 153 7.50 1.54 2.86
CA LEU A 153 6.16 0.94 2.86
C LEU A 153 5.38 1.25 4.15
N SER A 154 6.03 1.19 5.31
CA SER A 154 5.42 1.52 6.60
C SER A 154 4.88 2.95 6.64
N PHE A 155 5.66 3.91 6.12
CA PHE A 155 5.24 5.31 6.04
C PHE A 155 4.16 5.52 4.97
N ALA A 156 4.20 4.82 3.83
CA ALA A 156 3.12 4.90 2.85
C ALA A 156 1.78 4.40 3.43
N ASN A 157 1.84 3.29 4.18
CA ASN A 157 0.69 2.73 4.89
C ASN A 157 0.15 3.71 5.96
N LEU A 158 1.02 4.36 6.74
CA LEU A 158 0.63 5.42 7.68
C LEU A 158 0.02 6.63 6.97
N GLY A 159 0.56 7.04 5.82
CA GLY A 159 0.01 8.12 5.00
C GLY A 159 -1.44 7.83 4.60
N ASN A 160 -1.68 6.62 4.10
CA ASN A 160 -3.02 6.15 3.74
C ASN A 160 -3.96 6.08 4.95
N LEU A 161 -3.50 5.50 6.06
CA LEU A 161 -4.30 5.39 7.29
C LEU A 161 -4.72 6.76 7.82
N TYR A 162 -3.75 7.68 7.90
CA TYR A 162 -4.00 9.02 8.42
C TYR A 162 -4.95 9.83 7.55
N GLY A 163 -4.80 9.76 6.22
CA GLY A 163 -5.64 10.53 5.31
C GLY A 163 -7.06 9.98 5.24
N PHE A 164 -7.19 8.70 4.91
CA PHE A 164 -8.47 8.13 4.48
C PHE A 164 -9.33 7.59 5.63
N TYR A 165 -8.74 7.29 6.80
CA TYR A 165 -9.45 6.65 7.91
C TYR A 165 -9.44 7.48 9.19
N LEU A 166 -8.30 8.09 9.54
CA LEU A 166 -8.17 8.91 10.75
C LEU A 166 -8.35 10.41 10.50
N HIS A 167 -8.51 10.82 9.23
CA HIS A 167 -8.75 12.20 8.81
C HIS A 167 -7.75 13.24 9.35
N ASN A 168 -6.48 12.84 9.50
CA ASN A 168 -5.39 13.72 9.90
C ASN A 168 -4.51 14.06 8.69
N ASN A 169 -4.86 15.14 8.00
CA ASN A 169 -4.20 15.53 6.75
C ASN A 169 -2.70 15.85 6.93
N VAL A 170 -2.32 16.46 8.05
CA VAL A 170 -0.93 16.84 8.32
C VAL A 170 -0.06 15.61 8.49
N LYS A 171 -0.50 14.64 9.31
CA LYS A 171 0.23 13.39 9.47
C LYS A 171 0.23 12.55 8.20
N ALA A 172 -0.86 12.56 7.43
CA ALA A 172 -0.94 11.84 6.16
C ALA A 172 0.15 12.32 5.17
N GLU A 173 0.21 13.63 4.94
CA GLU A 173 1.20 14.23 4.05
C GLU A 173 2.64 13.98 4.52
N LEU A 174 2.91 14.14 5.82
CA LEU A 174 4.22 13.86 6.39
C LEU A 174 4.68 12.43 6.11
N ASN A 175 3.79 11.46 6.29
CA ASN A 175 4.10 10.05 6.11
C ASN A 175 4.26 9.67 4.62
N PHE A 176 3.42 10.20 3.73
CA PHE A 176 3.62 10.02 2.29
C PHE A 176 4.96 10.61 1.80
N ARG A 177 5.31 11.82 2.24
CA ARG A 177 6.60 12.44 1.91
C ARG A 177 7.77 11.65 2.46
N LYS A 178 7.64 11.09 3.67
CA LYS A 178 8.67 10.21 4.24
C LYS A 178 8.82 8.91 3.46
N ALA A 179 7.73 8.32 2.96
CA ALA A 179 7.80 7.15 2.08
C ALA A 179 8.58 7.45 0.79
N ILE A 180 8.26 8.57 0.12
CA ILE A 180 8.97 9.04 -1.08
C ILE A 180 10.47 9.27 -0.80
N ASN A 181 10.81 9.90 0.33
CA ASN A 181 12.20 10.14 0.70
C ASN A 181 12.97 8.84 0.99
N ASN A 182 12.31 7.85 1.59
CA ASN A 182 12.93 6.58 1.92
C ASN A 182 13.13 5.68 0.69
N ASP A 183 12.24 5.78 -0.29
CA ASP A 183 12.35 5.07 -1.57
C ASP A 183 11.74 5.92 -2.70
N PRO A 184 12.58 6.72 -3.38
CA PRO A 184 12.13 7.64 -4.41
C PRO A 184 11.86 6.95 -5.75
N TYR A 185 12.12 5.64 -5.87
CA TYR A 185 12.00 4.89 -7.13
C TYR A 185 10.67 4.12 -7.24
N GLN A 186 9.81 4.21 -6.23
CA GLN A 186 8.52 3.52 -6.20
C GLN A 186 7.37 4.44 -6.65
N PRO A 187 6.78 4.21 -7.85
CA PRO A 187 5.72 5.05 -8.42
C PRO A 187 4.50 5.24 -7.52
N SER A 188 4.12 4.17 -6.80
CA SER A 188 2.91 4.15 -5.98
C SER A 188 2.92 5.17 -4.84
N TYR A 189 4.09 5.62 -4.36
CA TYR A 189 4.16 6.62 -3.29
C TYR A 189 3.81 8.03 -3.79
N TYR A 190 4.24 8.39 -4.99
CA TYR A 190 3.83 9.65 -5.63
C TYR A 190 2.34 9.62 -6.00
N ILE A 191 1.87 8.49 -6.56
CA ILE A 191 0.45 8.31 -6.89
C ILE A 191 -0.41 8.40 -5.62
N GLY A 192 -0.02 7.72 -4.54
CA GLY A 192 -0.75 7.74 -3.27
C GLY A 192 -0.86 9.14 -2.66
N LEU A 193 0.21 9.95 -2.73
CA LEU A 193 0.19 11.34 -2.27
C LEU A 193 -0.68 12.24 -3.17
N ALA A 194 -0.58 12.08 -4.49
CA ALA A 194 -1.40 12.81 -5.44
C ALA A 194 -2.90 12.50 -5.26
N ASP A 195 -3.25 11.22 -5.08
CA ASP A 195 -4.62 10.79 -4.80
C ASP A 195 -5.12 11.32 -3.45
N PHE A 196 -4.26 11.36 -2.44
CA PHE A 196 -4.60 11.97 -1.15
C PHE A 196 -4.90 13.46 -1.29
N TYR A 197 -4.08 14.23 -2.02
CA TYR A 197 -4.35 15.65 -2.30
C TYR A 197 -5.62 15.87 -3.12
N LYS A 198 -5.90 14.99 -4.08
CA LYS A 198 -7.07 15.08 -4.94
C LYS A 198 -8.37 14.81 -4.16
N ASN A 199 -8.38 13.74 -3.35
CA ASN A 199 -9.61 13.16 -2.84
C ASN A 199 -9.89 13.52 -1.36
N VAL A 200 -8.85 13.81 -0.58
CA VAL A 200 -8.98 14.02 0.88
C VAL A 200 -8.54 15.42 1.27
N TYR A 201 -7.32 15.81 0.94
CA TYR A 201 -6.78 17.11 1.30
C TYR A 201 -6.96 18.13 0.16
N THR A 202 -8.24 18.39 -0.17
CA THR A 202 -8.63 19.18 -1.35
C THR A 202 -8.09 20.61 -1.36
N ALA A 203 -7.73 21.18 -0.22
CA ALA A 203 -7.00 22.45 -0.14
C ALA A 203 -5.64 22.43 -0.86
N LYS A 204 -5.05 21.23 -1.06
CA LYS A 204 -3.83 20.98 -1.84
C LYS A 204 -4.09 20.26 -3.16
N LYS A 205 -5.33 20.20 -3.65
CA LYS A 205 -5.69 19.50 -4.89
C LYS A 205 -4.84 19.93 -6.09
N SER A 206 -4.50 21.22 -6.19
CA SER A 206 -3.63 21.77 -7.26
C SER A 206 -2.17 21.32 -7.18
N GLU A 207 -1.74 20.71 -6.08
CA GLU A 207 -0.38 20.19 -5.89
C GLU A 207 -0.25 18.75 -6.41
N ALA A 208 -1.36 18.02 -6.60
CA ALA A 208 -1.32 16.62 -7.06
C ALA A 208 -0.55 16.42 -8.38
N PRO A 209 -0.73 17.26 -9.43
CA PRO A 209 0.07 17.15 -10.65
C PRO A 209 1.56 17.34 -10.41
N LYS A 210 1.94 18.22 -9.48
CA LYS A 210 3.36 18.50 -9.18
C LYS A 210 4.03 17.29 -8.56
N VAL A 211 3.33 16.58 -7.67
CA VAL A 211 3.84 15.33 -7.06
C VAL A 211 4.02 14.23 -8.12
N LEU A 212 3.09 14.11 -9.07
CA LEU A 212 3.23 13.13 -10.15
C LEU A 212 4.40 13.47 -11.09
N LEU A 213 4.56 14.75 -11.42
CA LEU A 213 5.69 15.24 -12.22
C LEU A 213 7.04 15.02 -11.49
N GLU A 214 7.11 15.26 -10.18
CA GLU A 214 8.28 14.97 -9.34
C GLU A 214 8.70 13.50 -9.46
N GLY A 215 7.74 12.56 -9.40
CA GLY A 215 8.02 11.14 -9.62
C GLY A 215 8.48 10.82 -11.05
N MET A 216 7.90 11.48 -12.05
CA MET A 216 8.25 11.30 -13.47
C MET A 216 9.66 11.82 -13.81
N ASP A 217 10.17 12.79 -13.06
CA ASP A 217 11.55 13.30 -13.24
C ASP A 217 12.60 12.25 -12.86
N ILE A 218 12.23 11.26 -12.04
CA ILE A 218 13.11 10.21 -11.51
C ILE A 218 12.80 8.85 -12.15
N ILE A 219 11.52 8.55 -12.36
CA ILE A 219 11.03 7.21 -12.73
C ILE A 219 10.31 7.26 -14.07
N LYS A 220 10.75 6.40 -15.00
CA LYS A 220 10.02 6.13 -16.24
C LYS A 220 8.99 5.02 -16.02
N ASP A 221 7.84 5.38 -15.47
CA ASP A 221 6.73 4.45 -15.20
C ASP A 221 5.41 4.91 -15.83
N VAL A 222 4.71 3.99 -16.50
CA VAL A 222 3.46 4.27 -17.22
C VAL A 222 2.32 4.69 -16.28
N ASN A 223 2.31 4.21 -15.04
CA ASN A 223 1.24 4.50 -14.08
C ASN A 223 1.31 5.95 -13.58
N LEU A 224 2.50 6.54 -13.46
CA LEU A 224 2.65 7.97 -13.14
C LEU A 224 2.04 8.84 -14.24
N VAL A 225 2.35 8.51 -15.51
CA VAL A 225 1.82 9.24 -16.67
C VAL A 225 0.30 9.07 -16.76
N LEU A 226 -0.20 7.86 -16.51
CA LEU A 226 -1.63 7.55 -16.51
C LEU A 226 -2.38 8.27 -15.38
N ALA A 227 -1.81 8.32 -14.18
CA ALA A 227 -2.37 9.05 -13.05
C ALA A 227 -2.48 10.56 -13.37
N LEU A 228 -1.46 11.13 -14.03
CA LEU A 228 -1.45 12.53 -14.42
C LEU A 228 -2.48 12.82 -15.53
N ALA A 229 -2.57 11.96 -16.55
CA ALA A 229 -3.59 12.06 -17.58
C ALA A 229 -5.01 12.01 -17.00
N THR A 230 -5.24 11.07 -16.08
CA THR A 230 -6.50 10.87 -15.38
C THR A 230 -6.87 12.07 -14.51
N TYR A 231 -5.89 12.67 -13.81
CA TYR A 231 -6.09 13.90 -13.06
C TYR A 231 -6.62 15.02 -13.98
N TYR A 232 -5.93 15.31 -15.09
CA TYR A 232 -6.35 16.38 -15.99
C TYR A 232 -7.70 16.11 -16.64
N ARG A 233 -7.99 14.85 -16.99
CA ARG A 233 -9.30 14.45 -17.49
C ARG A 233 -10.40 14.79 -16.48
N ASP A 234 -10.20 14.44 -15.22
CA ASP A 234 -11.20 14.63 -14.16
C ASP A 234 -11.38 16.11 -13.81
N GLU A 235 -10.35 16.95 -13.99
CA GLU A 235 -10.46 18.42 -13.88
C GLU A 235 -11.07 19.09 -15.13
N GLY A 236 -11.35 18.32 -16.19
CA GLY A 236 -11.87 18.86 -17.46
C GLY A 236 -10.81 19.54 -18.34
N ASP A 237 -9.53 19.46 -17.98
CA ASP A 237 -8.41 19.93 -18.80
C ASP A 237 -8.10 18.93 -19.91
N LYS A 238 -8.92 19.00 -20.96
CA LYS A 238 -8.83 18.10 -22.12
C LYS A 238 -7.47 18.19 -22.81
N THR A 239 -6.86 19.37 -22.86
CA THR A 239 -5.57 19.60 -23.54
C THR A 239 -4.46 18.82 -22.86
N ASN A 240 -4.32 18.94 -21.53
CA ASN A 240 -3.30 18.18 -20.81
C ASN A 240 -3.65 16.69 -20.71
N ALA A 241 -4.93 16.33 -20.55
CA ALA A 241 -5.35 14.93 -20.57
C ALA A 241 -4.93 14.23 -21.87
N LEU A 242 -5.23 14.82 -23.04
CA LEU A 242 -4.82 14.28 -24.34
C LEU A 242 -3.31 14.14 -24.47
N LYS A 243 -2.54 15.15 -24.04
CA LYS A 243 -1.08 15.13 -24.05
C LYS A 243 -0.54 13.92 -23.29
N TYR A 244 -0.99 13.70 -22.06
CA TYR A 244 -0.46 12.62 -21.21
C TYR A 244 -1.00 11.25 -21.59
N TYR A 245 -2.23 11.11 -22.08
CA TYR A 245 -2.71 9.84 -22.65
C TYR A 245 -1.91 9.42 -23.90
N GLN A 246 -1.53 10.37 -24.75
CA GLN A 246 -0.63 10.08 -25.87
C GLN A 246 0.75 9.62 -25.38
N GLU A 247 1.26 10.21 -24.29
CA GLU A 247 2.51 9.78 -23.68
C GLU A 247 2.42 8.36 -23.09
N VAL A 248 1.27 7.98 -22.49
CA VAL A 248 1.00 6.59 -22.08
C VAL A 248 1.15 5.63 -23.27
N LEU A 249 0.60 5.94 -24.43
CA LEU A 249 0.73 5.10 -25.64
C LEU A 249 2.15 5.07 -26.22
N LYS A 250 2.99 6.07 -25.97
CA LYS A 250 4.41 5.99 -26.35
C LYS A 250 5.18 5.00 -25.48
N LEU A 251 4.84 4.90 -24.20
CA LEU A 251 5.47 3.96 -23.26
C LEU A 251 4.87 2.55 -23.36
N SER A 252 3.56 2.46 -23.59
CA SER A 252 2.80 1.23 -23.69
C SER A 252 1.77 1.33 -24.82
N PRO A 253 2.17 1.01 -26.07
CA PRO A 253 1.32 1.17 -27.26
C PRO A 253 0.00 0.41 -27.22
N ASN A 254 -0.06 -0.68 -26.45
CA ASN A 254 -1.23 -1.52 -26.30
C ASN A 254 -1.92 -1.35 -24.93
N HIS A 255 -1.70 -0.21 -24.24
CA HIS A 255 -2.33 0.02 -22.95
C HIS A 255 -3.87 0.00 -23.08
N PRO A 256 -4.59 -0.88 -22.36
CA PRO A 256 -6.04 -1.02 -22.49
C PRO A 256 -6.77 0.30 -22.24
N GLY A 257 -7.78 0.60 -23.06
CA GLY A 257 -8.70 1.72 -22.89
C GLY A 257 -8.17 3.11 -23.25
N ILE A 258 -6.86 3.30 -23.45
CA ILE A 258 -6.29 4.65 -23.66
C ILE A 258 -6.64 5.23 -25.03
N ALA A 259 -6.67 4.40 -26.09
CA ALA A 259 -7.11 4.86 -27.41
C ALA A 259 -8.56 5.40 -27.36
N GLU A 260 -9.45 4.70 -26.63
CA GLU A 260 -10.82 5.14 -26.45
C GLU A 260 -10.92 6.43 -25.62
N GLU A 261 -10.07 6.61 -24.60
CA GLU A 261 -10.00 7.87 -23.84
C GLU A 261 -9.56 9.04 -24.72
N ILE A 262 -8.58 8.84 -25.61
CA ILE A 262 -8.13 9.86 -26.55
C ILE A 262 -9.27 10.25 -27.51
N ASP A 263 -10.00 9.27 -28.03
CA ASP A 263 -11.11 9.53 -28.95
C ASP A 263 -12.28 10.23 -28.26
N ARG A 264 -12.54 9.95 -26.97
CA ARG A 264 -13.55 10.67 -26.16
C ARG A 264 -13.22 12.14 -25.90
N LEU A 265 -11.93 12.49 -25.89
CA LEU A 265 -11.46 13.84 -25.54
C LEU A 265 -11.34 14.78 -26.73
N ARG A 266 -11.42 14.27 -27.95
CA ARG A 266 -11.46 15.02 -29.21
C ARG A 266 -12.85 15.60 -29.48
#